data_AF-A0A535FVG4-F1
#
_entry.id   AF-A0A535FVG4-F1
#
_cell.length_a   1.000
_cell.length_b   1.000
_cell.length_c   1.000
_cell.angle_alpha   90.00
_cell.angle_beta   90.00
_cell.angle_gamma   90.00
#
_symmetry.space_group_name_H-M   'P 1'
#
loop_
_entity.id
_entity.type
_entity.pdbx_description
1 polymer ?
#
loop_
_entity_poly.entity_id
_entity_poly.type
_entity_poly.pdbx_seq_one_letter_code
_entity_poly.pdbx_strand_id
1 'polypeptide(L)'
;MRPSKKLITTLLPTFLALMGMLLVSCGTTSSQSTGTKASPDKQVLNMAFQTKVSDIKTFDPALSTDAASIAAIDLVYTGLVQLNDKL
;
A
#
# COMPACT_ATOMS: atom_id res chain seq x y z
N MET A 1 -4.31 -50.09 -22.13
CA MET A 1 -4.35 -48.75 -21.51
C MET A 1 -2.95 -48.40 -20.98
N ARG A 2 -2.36 -47.29 -21.42
CA ARG A 2 -0.94 -46.94 -21.11
C ARG A 2 -0.81 -46.34 -19.69
N PRO A 3 0.10 -46.83 -18.83
CA PRO A 3 0.22 -46.43 -17.43
C PRO A 3 0.58 -44.95 -17.24
N SER A 4 1.28 -44.35 -18.20
CA SER A 4 1.64 -42.92 -18.20
C SER A 4 0.44 -41.97 -18.25
N LYS A 5 -0.69 -42.41 -18.82
CA LYS A 5 -1.91 -41.57 -18.86
C LYS A 5 -2.60 -41.48 -17.49
N LYS A 6 -2.47 -42.52 -16.65
CA LYS A 6 -3.09 -42.55 -15.31
C LYS A 6 -2.43 -41.56 -14.34
N LEU A 7 -1.11 -41.41 -14.44
CA LEU A 7 -0.35 -40.49 -13.58
C LEU A 7 -0.69 -39.04 -13.89
N ILE A 8 -0.81 -38.68 -15.17
CA ILE A 8 -1.21 -37.33 -15.60
C ILE A 8 -2.65 -37.02 -15.18
N THR A 9 -3.59 -37.97 -15.35
CA THR A 9 -5.00 -37.73 -14.98
C THR A 9 -5.24 -37.62 -13.47
N THR A 10 -4.36 -38.15 -12.62
CA THR A 10 -4.50 -38.08 -11.16
C THR A 10 -3.74 -36.91 -10.55
N LEU A 11 -2.54 -36.61 -11.07
CA LEU A 11 -1.62 -35.62 -10.48
C LEU A 11 -1.95 -34.19 -10.95
N LEU A 12 -2.42 -34.03 -12.20
CA LEU A 12 -2.81 -32.72 -12.73
C LEU A 12 -3.97 -32.06 -11.95
N PRO A 13 -5.10 -32.72 -11.67
CA PRO A 13 -6.20 -32.09 -10.94
C PRO A 13 -5.86 -31.77 -9.48
N THR A 14 -5.03 -32.60 -8.83
CA THR A 14 -4.56 -32.32 -7.46
C THR A 14 -3.62 -31.12 -7.42
N PHE A 15 -2.72 -30.99 -8.40
CA PHE A 15 -1.86 -29.82 -8.52
C PHE A 15 -2.66 -28.53 -8.81
N LEU A 16 -3.67 -28.60 -9.69
CA LEU A 16 -4.55 -27.45 -9.97
C LEU A 16 -5.38 -27.04 -8.76
N ALA A 17 -5.87 -28.00 -7.97
CA ALA A 17 -6.61 -27.70 -6.74
C ALA A 17 -5.72 -27.02 -5.69
N LEU A 18 -4.47 -27.47 -5.54
CA LEU A 18 -3.50 -26.85 -4.64
C LEU A 18 -3.16 -25.42 -5.07
N MET A 19 -2.97 -25.20 -6.38
CA MET A 19 -2.77 -23.85 -6.94
C MET A 19 -3.98 -22.96 -6.71
N GLY A 20 -5.20 -23.46 -6.89
CA GLY A 20 -6.42 -22.70 -6.61
C GLY A 20 -6.50 -22.24 -5.15
N MET A 21 -6.09 -23.10 -4.20
CA MET A 21 -6.09 -22.77 -2.78
C MET A 21 -5.02 -21.73 -2.41
N LEU A 22 -3.87 -21.75 -3.08
CA LEU A 22 -2.81 -20.73 -2.93
C LEU A 22 -3.21 -19.39 -3.56
N LEU A 23 -4.00 -19.39 -4.63
CA LEU A 23 -4.51 -18.16 -5.25
C LEU A 23 -5.62 -17.50 -4.41
N VAL A 24 -6.41 -18.27 -3.64
CA VAL A 24 -7.42 -17.73 -2.71
C VAL A 24 -6.79 -16.87 -1.61
N SER A 25 -5.58 -17.16 -1.14
CA SER A 25 -4.93 -16.34 -0.11
C SER A 25 -4.30 -15.05 -0.64
N CYS A 26 -4.16 -14.91 -1.97
CA CYS A 26 -3.75 -13.65 -2.60
C CYS A 26 -4.92 -12.65 -2.67
N GLY A 27 -6.14 -13.09 -2.32
CA GLY A 27 -7.24 -12.21 -2.01
C GLY A 27 -6.91 -11.41 -0.75
N THR A 28 -6.64 -10.12 -0.93
CA THR A 28 -6.50 -9.17 0.16
C THR A 28 -7.76 -9.25 1.00
N THR A 29 -7.68 -9.79 2.21
CA THR A 29 -8.69 -9.54 3.25
C THR A 29 -8.56 -8.07 3.60
N SER A 30 -9.13 -7.21 2.78
CA SER A 30 -9.42 -5.85 3.17
C SER A 30 -10.30 -5.98 4.40
N SER A 31 -9.70 -5.79 5.58
CA SER A 31 -10.47 -5.48 6.79
C SER A 31 -11.24 -4.23 6.43
N GLN A 32 -12.46 -4.44 5.94
CA GLN A 32 -13.34 -3.36 5.57
C GLN A 32 -13.67 -2.69 6.90
N SER A 33 -12.98 -1.59 7.18
CA SER A 33 -13.27 -0.79 8.34
C SER A 33 -14.76 -0.47 8.28
N THR A 34 -15.51 -0.92 9.27
CA THR A 34 -16.96 -0.64 9.40
C THR A 34 -17.24 0.84 9.66
N GLY A 35 -16.20 1.70 9.67
CA GLY A 35 -16.33 3.13 9.71
C GLY A 35 -16.86 3.66 8.36
N THR A 36 -18.06 4.24 8.39
CA THR A 36 -18.50 5.13 7.31
C THR A 36 -17.51 6.28 7.18
N LYS A 37 -17.12 6.63 5.95
CA LYS A 37 -16.25 7.78 5.69
C LYS A 37 -16.82 9.00 6.42
N ALA A 38 -16.00 9.64 7.25
CA ALA A 38 -16.40 10.86 7.93
C ALA A 38 -16.80 11.94 6.92
N SER A 39 -17.64 12.89 7.33
CA SER A 39 -17.96 14.04 6.48
C SER A 39 -16.68 14.82 6.10
N PRO A 40 -16.65 15.56 4.98
CA PRO A 40 -15.43 16.21 4.49
C PRO A 40 -14.75 17.13 5.52
N ASP A 41 -15.54 17.79 6.37
CA ASP A 41 -15.12 18.67 7.47
C ASP A 41 -14.52 17.91 8.68
N LYS A 42 -14.63 16.59 8.71
CA LYS A 42 -14.15 15.71 9.79
C LYS A 42 -13.00 14.80 9.37
N GLN A 43 -12.38 15.09 8.22
CA GLN A 43 -11.22 14.34 7.75
C GLN A 43 -9.97 14.86 8.49
N VAL A 44 -9.52 14.11 9.49
CA VAL A 44 -8.29 14.42 10.24
C VAL A 44 -7.19 13.48 9.76
N LEU A 45 -6.15 14.06 9.16
CA LEU A 45 -4.97 13.33 8.78
C LEU A 45 -4.03 13.20 9.98
N ASN A 46 -3.83 11.97 10.46
CA ASN A 46 -2.83 11.66 11.48
C ASN A 46 -1.62 10.99 10.83
N MET A 47 -0.59 11.78 10.52
CA MET A 47 0.69 11.28 10.03
C MET A 47 1.70 11.29 11.18
N ALA A 48 1.87 10.14 11.85
CA ALA A 48 3.04 9.95 12.69
C ALA A 48 4.26 9.91 11.76
N PHE A 49 5.01 11.01 11.65
CA PHE A 49 6.16 11.17 10.74
C PHE A 49 7.03 9.90 10.72
N GLN A 50 6.76 9.05 9.73
CA GLN A 50 7.49 7.87 9.31
C GLN A 50 8.15 7.03 10.42
N THR A 51 7.46 6.67 11.51
CA THR A 51 7.81 5.66 12.55
C THR A 51 9.26 5.58 13.12
N LYS A 52 10.16 6.45 12.68
CA LYS A 52 11.62 6.42 12.91
C LYS A 52 12.22 7.81 13.06
N VAL A 53 11.42 8.88 12.91
CA VAL A 53 11.89 10.26 13.06
C VAL A 53 11.08 10.90 14.19
N SER A 54 11.76 11.33 15.25
CA SER A 54 11.10 11.97 16.40
C SER A 54 10.69 13.41 16.11
N ASP A 55 11.38 14.07 15.18
CA ASP A 55 11.14 15.46 14.79
C ASP A 55 11.66 15.71 13.37
N ILE A 56 11.12 16.71 12.68
CA ILE A 56 11.67 17.17 11.41
C ILE A 56 12.99 17.91 11.66
N LYS A 57 13.91 17.86 10.69
CA LYS A 57 15.22 18.52 10.83
C LYS A 57 15.10 20.04 10.73
N THR A 58 14.24 20.52 9.86
CA THR A 58 13.98 21.94 9.63
C THR A 58 12.63 22.15 8.96
N PHE A 59 12.03 23.32 9.19
CA PHE A 59 10.84 23.77 8.46
C PHE A 59 11.15 24.95 7.52
N ASP A 60 12.44 25.25 7.30
CA ASP A 60 12.89 26.23 6.31
C ASP A 60 13.04 25.54 4.95
N PRO A 61 12.22 25.91 3.93
CA PRO A 61 12.31 25.34 2.58
C PRO A 61 13.69 25.49 1.92
N ALA A 62 14.46 26.53 2.28
CA ALA A 62 15.78 26.77 1.69
C ALA A 62 16.88 25.87 2.30
N LEU A 63 16.62 25.26 3.47
CA LEU A 63 17.58 24.44 4.22
C LEU A 63 17.21 22.96 4.25
N SER A 64 15.99 22.60 3.85
CA SER A 64 15.47 21.24 3.93
C SER A 64 16.13 20.31 2.92
N THR A 65 16.64 19.17 3.39
CA THR A 65 17.28 18.15 2.56
C THR A 65 16.82 16.72 2.84
N ASP A 66 16.04 16.50 3.91
CA ASP A 66 15.52 15.19 4.28
C ASP A 66 14.03 15.06 3.94
N ALA A 67 13.60 13.83 3.66
CA ALA A 67 12.25 13.55 3.18
C ALA A 67 11.14 13.93 4.19
N ALA A 68 11.39 13.83 5.49
CA ALA A 68 10.37 14.15 6.50
C ALA A 68 10.11 15.66 6.57
N SER A 69 11.18 16.46 6.57
CA SER A 69 11.09 17.92 6.49
C SER A 69 10.43 18.38 5.19
N ILE A 70 10.83 17.83 4.04
CA ILE A 70 10.23 18.15 2.73
C ILE A 70 8.73 17.82 2.72
N ALA A 71 8.34 16.64 3.20
CA ALA A 71 6.92 16.26 3.26
C ALA A 71 6.10 17.20 4.15
N ALA A 72 6.64 17.64 5.29
CA ALA A 72 5.97 18.64 6.13
C ALA A 72 5.83 19.99 5.41
N ILE A 73 6.88 20.43 4.72
CA ILE A 73 6.91 21.70 3.98
C ILE A 73 5.88 21.68 2.85
N ASP A 74 5.78 20.60 2.08
CA ASP A 74 4.83 20.46 0.96
C ASP A 74 3.36 20.45 1.42
N LEU A 75 3.07 20.15 2.69
CA LEU A 75 1.73 20.26 3.26
C LEU A 75 1.30 21.71 3.54
N VAL A 76 2.25 22.66 3.62
CA VAL A 76 2.00 24.05 4.02
C VAL A 76 2.35 25.04 2.91
N TYR A 77 3.41 24.76 2.15
CA TYR A 77 3.90 25.62 1.08
C TYR A 77 3.64 25.00 -0.28
N THR A 78 3.38 25.88 -1.25
CA THR A 78 3.21 25.50 -2.65
C THR A 78 4.36 26.10 -3.48
N GLY A 79 4.97 25.27 -4.32
CA GLY A 79 5.96 25.71 -5.31
C GLY A 79 5.30 26.21 -6.60
N LEU A 80 6.11 26.76 -7.51
CA LEU A 80 5.66 27.13 -8.86
C LEU A 80 5.12 25.92 -9.66
N VAL A 81 5.59 24.73 -9.32
CA VAL A 81 5.19 23.44 -9.88
C VAL A 81 5.19 22.39 -8.78
N GLN A 82 4.26 21.44 -8.85
CA GLN A 82 4.12 20.33 -7.92
C GLN A 82 3.83 19.03 -8.67
N LEU A 83 4.18 17.91 -8.04
CA LEU A 83 3.76 16.59 -8.51
C LEU A 83 2.24 16.44 -8.36
N ASN A 84 1.62 15.68 -9.26
CA ASN A 84 0.18 15.38 -9.19
C ASN A 84 -0.03 13.92 -8.75
N ASP A 85 -1.29 13.58 -8.48
CA ASP A 85 -1.70 12.25 -8.03
C ASP A 85 -1.74 11.21 -9.18
N LYS A 86 -1.01 11.41 -10.28
CA LYS A 86 -1.05 10.55 -11.49
C LYS A 86 0.25 9.77 -11.74
N LEU A 87 1.05 9.52 -10.70
CA LEU A 87 2.21 8.64 -10.78
C LEU A 87 1.81 7.16 -10.84
#